data_AF-A0A447CQR4-F1
#
_entry.id   AF-A0A447CQR4-F1
#
_cell.length_a   1.000
_cell.length_b   1.000
_cell.length_c   1.000
_cell.angle_alpha   90.00
_cell.angle_beta   90.00
_cell.angle_gamma   90.00
#
_symmetry.space_group_name_H-M   'P 1'
#
loop_
_entity.id
_entity.type
_entity.pdbx_description
1 polymer ?
#
loop_
_entity_poly.entity_id
_entity_poly.type
_entity_poly.pdbx_seq_one_letter_code
_entity_poly.pdbx_strand_id
1 'polypeptide(L)' 'MKIKAVVHEADEGGFWAEVPAIPGCATQGETLDEVLQNLREAIEGCLSIDIEQPKAGGNHIHGSTL' A
#
# COMPACT_ATOMS: atom_id res chain seq x y z
N MET A 1 4.70 16.17 4.60
CA MET A 1 3.32 15.61 4.72
C MET A 1 3.22 14.77 5.98
N LYS A 2 2.03 14.64 6.57
CA LYS A 2 1.76 13.62 7.60
C LYS A 2 0.91 12.53 6.96
N ILE A 3 1.43 11.32 6.91
CA ILE A 3 0.74 10.14 6.36
C ILE A 3 0.47 9.18 7.51
N LYS A 4 -0.74 8.64 7.55
CA LYS A 4 -1.14 7.65 8.57
C LYS A 4 -0.88 6.25 8.02
N ALA A 5 -0.30 5.41 8.86
CA ALA A 5 -0.13 3.98 8.62
C ALA A 5 -1.00 3.20 9.61
N VAL A 6 -1.48 2.04 9.18
CA VAL A 6 -2.12 1.05 10.05
C VAL A 6 -1.13 -0.08 10.22
N VAL A 7 -0.82 -0.45 11.47
CA VAL A 7 0.13 -1.51 11.80
C VAL A 7 -0.64 -2.69 12.36
N HIS A 8 -0.21 -3.88 11.97
CA HIS A 8 -0.79 -5.16 12.33
C HIS A 8 0.31 -6.10 12.80
N GLU A 9 -0.02 -6.96 13.76
CA GLU A 9 0.83 -8.08 14.16
C GLU A 9 0.62 -9.24 13.16
N ALA A 10 1.70 -9.94 12.82
CA ALA A 10 1.63 -11.13 11.98
C ALA A 10 1.44 -12.39 12.84
N ASP A 11 0.68 -13.36 12.34
CA ASP A 11 0.36 -14.61 13.07
C ASP A 11 1.61 -15.43 13.43
N GLU A 12 2.66 -15.35 12.61
CA GLU A 12 3.93 -16.06 12.80
C GLU A 12 4.96 -15.25 13.61
N GLY A 13 4.58 -14.05 14.07
CA GLY A 13 5.45 -13.08 14.72
C GLY A 13 5.93 -11.98 13.77
N GLY A 14 6.33 -10.86 14.37
CA GLY A 14 6.67 -9.63 13.63
C GLY A 14 5.45 -8.77 13.32
N PHE A 15 5.64 -7.80 12.43
CA PHE A 15 4.68 -6.75 12.13
C PHE A 15 4.60 -6.49 10.63
N TRP A 16 3.43 -6.06 10.19
CA TRP A 16 3.26 -5.45 8.87
C TRP A 16 2.46 -4.16 8.99
N ALA A 17 2.67 -3.24 8.07
CA ALA A 17 1.95 -1.98 8.03
C ALA A 17 1.54 -1.64 6.60
N GLU A 18 0.41 -0.96 6.48
CA GLU A 18 -0.12 -0.43 5.23
C GLU A 18 -0.44 1.06 5.36
N VAL A 19 -0.44 1.75 4.23
CA VAL A 19 -0.82 3.16 4.14
C VAL A 19 -2.15 3.27 3.39
N PRO A 20 -3.29 3.48 4.08
CA PRO A 20 -4.59 3.57 3.42
C PRO A 20 -4.68 4.70 2.38
N ALA A 21 -3.85 5.73 2.53
CA ALA A 21 -3.77 6.83 1.57
C ALA A 21 -3.00 6.48 0.27
N ILE A 22 -2.25 5.38 0.27
CA ILE A 22 -1.47 4.89 -0.87
C ILE A 22 -1.79 3.41 -1.04
N PRO A 23 -2.90 3.06 -1.72
CA PRO A 23 -3.30 1.69 -1.92
C PRO A 23 -2.19 0.85 -2.57
N GLY A 24 -1.87 -0.29 -1.96
CA GLY A 24 -0.78 -1.16 -2.40
C GLY A 24 0.59 -0.84 -1.78
N CYS A 25 0.73 0.24 -1.01
CA CYS A 25 1.93 0.50 -0.22
C CYS A 25 1.82 -0.18 1.15
N ALA A 26 2.51 -1.30 1.29
CA ALA A 26 2.63 -2.04 2.54
C ALA A 26 4.05 -2.56 2.74
N THR A 27 4.46 -2.70 3.99
CA THR A 27 5.78 -3.22 4.39
C THR A 27 5.64 -4.19 5.56
N GLN A 28 6.64 -5.05 5.74
CA GLN A 28 6.73 -6.03 6.83
C GLN A 28 8.13 -5.98 7.45
N GLY A 29 8.25 -6.44 8.69
CA GLY A 29 9.50 -6.55 9.43
C GLY A 29 9.31 -7.32 10.74
N GLU A 30 10.41 -7.70 11.37
CA GLU A 30 10.36 -8.40 12.67
C GLU A 30 10.05 -7.44 13.83
N THR A 31 10.36 -6.15 13.64
CA THR A 31 10.13 -5.10 14.63
C THR A 31 9.34 -3.93 14.07
N LEU A 32 8.67 -3.19 14.96
CA LEU A 32 7.92 -1.99 14.59
C LEU A 32 8.83 -0.92 13.94
N ASP A 33 10.08 -0.79 14.42
CA ASP A 33 11.04 0.19 13.91
C ASP A 33 11.45 -0.11 12.47
N GLU A 34 11.73 -1.38 12.18
CA GLU A 34 12.03 -1.87 10.84
C GLU A 34 10.86 -1.63 9.88
N VAL A 35 9.62 -1.97 10.30
CA VAL A 35 8.42 -1.71 9.50
C VAL A 35 8.28 -0.24 9.18
N LEU A 36 8.48 0.65 10.15
CA LEU A 36 8.38 2.10 9.97
C LEU A 36 9.48 2.65 9.07
N GLN A 37 10.70 2.15 9.18
CA GLN A 37 11.82 2.53 8.30
C GLN A 37 11.50 2.12 6.85
N ASN A 38 11.13 0.86 6.64
CA ASN A 38 10.76 0.34 5.32
C ASN A 38 9.58 1.14 4.74
N LEU A 39 8.58 1.46 5.56
CA LEU A 39 7.41 2.20 5.13
C LEU A 39 7.76 3.63 4.69
N ARG A 40 8.69 4.28 5.39
CA ARG A 40 9.18 5.61 5.01
C ARG A 40 9.84 5.57 3.63
N GLU A 41 10.70 4.58 3.37
CA GLU A 41 11.37 4.42 2.07
C GLU A 41 10.36 4.11 0.95
N ALA A 42 9.38 3.23 1.21
CA ALA A 42 8.32 2.90 0.26
C ALA A 42 7.46 4.13 -0.10
N ILE A 43 7.08 4.94 0.89
CA ILE A 43 6.34 6.19 0.68
C ILE A 43 7.18 7.19 -0.13
N GLU A 44 8.46 7.36 0.19
CA GLU A 44 9.35 8.26 -0.54
C GLU A 44 9.51 7.81 -2.00
N GLY A 45 9.60 6.49 -2.25
CA GLY A 45 9.58 5.90 -3.59
C GLY A 45 8.28 6.21 -4.33
N CYS A 46 7.13 5.96 -3.70
CA CYS A 46 5.82 6.22 -4.30
C CYS A 46 5.58 7.70 -4.63
N LEU A 47 6.09 8.63 -3.83
CA LEU A 47 5.94 10.07 -4.07
C LEU A 47 6.98 10.63 -5.06
N SER A 48 8.10 9.93 -5.26
CA SER A 48 9.13 10.31 -6.24
C SER A 48 8.77 9.91 -7.67
N ILE A 49 7.76 9.05 -7.82
CA ILE A 49 7.24 8.57 -9.10
C ILE A 49 5.86 9.20 -9.26
N ASP A 50 5.55 9.79 -10.42
CA ASP A 50 4.17 10.18 -10.77
C ASP A 50 3.33 8.90 -10.94
N ILE A 51 2.83 8.36 -9.83
CA ILE A 51 1.93 7.21 -9.83
C ILE A 51 0.55 7.65 -10.32
N GLU A 52 0.32 7.46 -11.63
CA GLU A 52 -1.02 7.45 -12.22
C GLU A 52 -1.89 6.46 -11.42
N GLN A 53 -2.91 6.98 -10.73
CA GLN A 53 -3.86 6.19 -9.95
C GLN A 53 -4.42 5.05 -10.82
N PRO A 54 -4.34 3.76 -10.41
CA PRO A 54 -5.00 2.70 -11.16
C PRO A 54 -6.51 2.95 -11.08
N LYS A 55 -7.10 3.28 -12.23
CA LYS A 55 -8.54 3.51 -12.41
C LYS A 55 -9.29 2.27 -11.91
N ALA A 56 -9.93 2.39 -10.76
CA ALA A 56 -10.83 1.37 -10.22
C ALA A 56 -11.80 0.92 -11.33
N GLY A 57 -11.87 -0.39 -11.56
CA GLY A 57 -12.55 -1.00 -12.69
C GLY A 57 -14.01 -0.55 -12.84
N GLY A 58 -14.33 0.03 -13.98
CA GLY A 58 -15.68 0.15 -14.50
C GLY A 58 -15.95 -1.04 -15.43
N ASN A 59 -16.89 -1.89 -15.04
CA ASN A 59 -17.35 -3.08 -15.74
C ASN A 59 -17.63 -2.81 -17.23
N HIS A 60 -16.75 -3.25 -18.13
CA HIS A 60 -17.06 -3.26 -19.57
C HIS A 60 -17.90 -4.51 -19.85
N ILE A 61 -19.22 -4.38 -19.74
CA ILE A 61 -20.14 -5.36 -20.30
C ILE A 61 -19.87 -5.44 -21.81
N HIS A 62 -19.21 -6.51 -22.26
CA HIS A 62 -19.20 -6.83 -23.68
C HIS A 62 -20.64 -7.25 -24.01
N GLY A 63 -21.41 -6.29 -24.52
CA GLY A 63 -22.67 -6.57 -25.19
C GLY A 63 -22.36 -7.46 -26.39
N SER A 64 -22.49 -8.76 -26.22
CA SER A 64 -22.63 -9.68 -27.33
C SER A 64 -23.97 -9.37 -27.96
N THR A 65 -23.95 -8.50 -28.97
CA THR A 65 -25.03 -8.34 -29.93
C THR A 65 -25.38 -9.72 -30.49
N LEU A 66 -26.70 -9.97 -30.57
CA LEU A 66 -27.37 -11.14 -31.13
C LEU A 66 -26.84 -11.56 -32.51
#